data_AF-A0A2A7MSF9-F1
#
_entry.id   AF-A0A2A7MSF9-F1
#
_cell.length_a   1.000
_cell.length_b   1.000
_cell.length_c   1.000
_cell.angle_alpha   90.00
_cell.angle_beta   90.00
_cell.angle_gamma   90.00
#
_symmetry.space_group_name_H-M   'P 1'
#
loop_
_entity.id
_entity.type
_entity.pdbx_description
1 polymer ?
#
loop_
_entity_poly.entity_id
_entity_poly.type
_entity_poly.pdbx_seq_one_letter_code
_entity_poly.pdbx_strand_id
1 'polypeptide(L)'
;MNGFRLFAIAMAILVSGLLSGAPALAAPAKCSQYAFNGDFFIKGSNVGEVSVFDVPPGTRFAGRTFTIGDGGRPVNGFIQDGTISGRKIDFKIAWIVESDPVWTFTGTINDEGLVRQGIMHGQGFMGLWDSTSPLACNDPVAATDPLPGSIIVDPSPATTRVEGPITAP
;
A
#
# COMPACT_ATOMS: atom_id res chain seq x y z
N MET A 1 37.05 55.07 9.08
CA MET A 1 36.82 55.25 7.63
C MET A 1 35.92 54.11 7.18
N ASN A 2 34.60 54.35 7.18
CA ASN A 2 33.74 54.51 5.99
C ASN A 2 33.23 53.13 5.50
N GLY A 3 31.94 52.82 5.42
CA GLY A 3 30.74 53.61 5.64
C GLY A 3 29.49 52.73 5.44
N PHE A 4 28.39 53.14 6.07
CA PHE A 4 27.04 52.60 5.88
C PHE A 4 26.56 52.77 4.43
N ARG A 5 25.79 51.80 3.91
CA ARG A 5 24.77 52.06 2.88
C ARG A 5 23.48 51.27 3.13
N LEU A 6 22.40 52.04 3.26
CA LEU A 6 20.98 51.68 3.23
C LEU A 6 20.47 51.56 1.78
N PHE A 7 19.17 51.26 1.65
CA PHE A 7 18.26 51.29 0.47
C PHE A 7 18.07 49.92 -0.22
N ALA A 8 16.87 49.44 -0.57
CA ALA A 8 15.53 50.01 -0.60
C ALA A 8 14.46 48.89 -0.47
N ILE A 9 13.29 49.25 0.06
CA ILE A 9 12.09 48.42 0.17
C ILE A 9 11.36 48.48 -1.19
N ALA A 10 11.12 47.34 -1.82
CA ALA A 10 10.20 47.23 -2.96
C ALA A 10 8.92 46.52 -2.48
N MET A 11 7.81 47.27 -2.42
CA MET A 11 6.48 46.70 -2.21
C MET A 11 6.06 45.94 -3.47
N ALA A 12 5.90 44.62 -3.36
CA ALA A 12 5.23 43.83 -4.38
C ALA A 12 3.71 43.98 -4.23
N ILE A 13 3.08 44.42 -5.30
CA ILE A 13 1.64 44.65 -5.44
C ILE A 13 0.91 43.31 -5.30
N LEU A 14 0.01 43.22 -4.32
CA LEU A 14 -0.97 42.14 -4.20
C LEU A 14 -1.99 42.26 -5.34
N VAL A 15 -1.84 41.44 -6.39
CA VAL A 15 -2.91 41.22 -7.36
C VAL A 15 -3.91 40.26 -6.73
N SER A 16 -5.00 40.82 -6.20
CA SER A 16 -6.18 40.06 -5.78
C SER A 16 -6.96 39.59 -7.01
N GLY A 17 -6.46 38.55 -7.67
CA GLY A 17 -7.24 37.79 -8.64
C GLY A 17 -8.17 36.84 -7.89
N LEU A 18 -9.48 37.08 -7.95
CA LEU A 18 -10.51 36.11 -7.59
C LEU A 18 -10.44 34.93 -8.58
N LEU A 19 -9.54 33.99 -8.30
CA LEU A 19 -9.56 32.67 -8.91
C LEU A 19 -10.80 31.96 -8.38
N SER A 20 -11.82 31.89 -9.23
CA SER A 20 -12.91 30.92 -9.09
C SER A 20 -12.24 29.55 -8.95
N GLY A 21 -12.26 29.01 -7.73
CA GLY A 21 -11.58 27.77 -7.40
C GLY A 21 -12.10 26.66 -8.29
N ALA A 22 -11.27 26.18 -9.21
CA ALA A 22 -11.49 24.89 -9.83
C ALA A 22 -11.72 23.88 -8.70
N PRO A 23 -12.68 22.93 -8.84
CA PRO A 23 -12.87 21.90 -7.84
C PRO A 23 -11.51 21.29 -7.56
N ALA A 24 -11.06 21.39 -6.31
CA ALA A 24 -9.83 20.77 -5.88
C ALA A 24 -9.99 19.29 -6.20
N LEU A 25 -9.26 18.82 -7.22
CA LEU A 25 -9.12 17.40 -7.46
C LEU A 25 -8.66 16.81 -6.13
N ALA A 26 -9.54 16.03 -5.50
CA ALA A 26 -9.22 15.36 -4.26
C ALA A 26 -7.89 14.64 -4.48
N ALA A 27 -6.92 14.87 -3.59
CA ALA A 27 -5.65 14.19 -3.66
C ALA A 27 -5.92 12.69 -3.85
N PRO A 28 -5.17 11.99 -4.72
CA PRO A 28 -5.41 10.58 -4.99
C PRO A 28 -5.52 9.83 -3.65
N ALA A 29 -6.60 9.07 -3.50
CA ALA A 29 -6.90 8.38 -2.26
C ALA A 29 -5.71 7.48 -1.89
N LYS A 30 -5.27 7.55 -0.63
CA LYS A 30 -4.17 6.74 -0.13
C LYS A 30 -4.58 5.27 -0.18
N CYS A 31 -3.76 4.44 -0.82
CA CYS A 31 -4.07 3.02 -0.97
C CYS A 31 -4.11 2.31 0.39
N SER A 32 -5.18 1.59 0.71
CA SER A 32 -5.34 0.88 1.99
C SER A 32 -4.83 -0.56 1.97
N GLN A 33 -4.81 -1.19 0.79
CA GLN A 33 -4.37 -2.57 0.56
C GLN A 33 -3.39 -2.66 -0.61
N TYR A 34 -2.32 -3.43 -0.44
CA TYR A 34 -1.34 -3.66 -1.49
C TYR A 34 -1.25 -5.13 -1.90
N ALA A 35 -0.74 -5.37 -3.10
CA ALA A 35 -0.49 -6.70 -3.64
C ALA A 35 0.85 -6.74 -4.39
N PHE A 36 1.47 -7.92 -4.43
CA PHE A 36 2.54 -8.23 -5.35
C PHE A 36 2.01 -8.20 -6.79
N ASN A 37 2.86 -7.78 -7.72
CA ASN A 37 2.52 -7.50 -9.11
C ASN A 37 3.66 -7.88 -10.09
N GLY A 38 4.57 -8.75 -9.66
CA GLY A 38 5.74 -9.19 -10.43
C GLY A 38 7.01 -9.20 -9.58
N ASP A 39 8.15 -9.27 -10.26
CA ASP A 39 9.46 -9.39 -9.62
C ASP A 39 9.69 -8.33 -8.53
N PHE A 40 10.23 -8.78 -7.40
CA PHE A 40 10.38 -7.98 -6.20
C PHE A 40 11.85 -7.89 -5.80
N PHE A 41 12.35 -6.67 -5.68
CA PHE A 41 13.74 -6.40 -5.36
C PHE A 41 13.87 -5.76 -3.97
N ILE A 42 14.83 -6.26 -3.20
CA ILE A 42 15.10 -5.89 -1.81
C ILE A 42 16.53 -5.43 -1.71
N LYS A 43 16.76 -4.31 -1.03
CA LYS A 43 18.10 -3.82 -0.69
C LYS A 43 18.29 -3.87 0.82
N GLY A 44 19.06 -4.83 1.31
CA GLY A 44 19.38 -4.95 2.73
C GLY A 44 20.66 -4.19 3.08
N SER A 45 20.68 -3.49 4.23
CA SER A 45 21.82 -2.65 4.61
C SER A 45 23.14 -3.40 4.78
N ASN A 46 23.09 -4.70 5.07
CA ASN A 46 24.26 -5.54 5.35
C ASN A 46 24.36 -6.80 4.48
N VAL A 47 23.42 -7.03 3.56
CA VAL A 47 23.34 -8.28 2.76
C VAL A 47 23.30 -8.03 1.26
N GLY A 48 23.34 -6.76 0.83
CA GLY A 48 23.25 -6.39 -0.58
C GLY A 48 21.84 -6.47 -1.15
N GLU A 49 21.76 -6.70 -2.46
CA GLU A 49 20.50 -6.83 -3.17
C GLU A 49 20.03 -8.29 -3.17
N VAL A 50 18.75 -8.50 -2.87
CA VAL A 50 18.05 -9.76 -3.02
C VAL A 50 17.00 -9.57 -4.10
N SER A 51 17.05 -10.42 -5.12
CA SER A 51 16.07 -10.47 -6.19
C SER A 51 15.10 -11.62 -5.96
N VAL A 52 13.80 -11.36 -6.11
CA VAL A 52 12.76 -12.39 -6.07
C VAL A 52 12.04 -12.40 -7.42
N PHE A 53 12.12 -13.55 -8.10
CA PHE A 53 11.59 -13.74 -9.44
C PHE A 53 10.37 -14.65 -9.45
N ASP A 54 9.58 -14.54 -10.52
CA ASP A 54 8.37 -15.34 -10.77
C ASP A 54 7.29 -15.15 -9.70
N VAL A 55 7.18 -13.92 -9.19
CA VAL A 55 6.24 -13.58 -8.13
C VAL A 55 4.82 -13.51 -8.69
N PRO A 56 3.88 -14.34 -8.21
CA PRO A 56 2.50 -14.29 -8.67
C PRO A 56 1.80 -13.02 -8.17
N PRO A 57 0.81 -12.50 -8.91
CA PRO A 57 0.03 -11.37 -8.44
C PRO A 57 -0.84 -11.77 -7.25
N GLY A 58 -1.00 -10.85 -6.29
CA GLY A 58 -1.88 -11.03 -5.13
C GLY A 58 -1.20 -10.73 -3.81
N THR A 59 -1.81 -11.16 -2.70
CA THR A 59 -1.32 -10.84 -1.34
C THR A 59 -0.39 -11.90 -0.77
N ARG A 60 -0.33 -13.09 -1.37
CA ARG A 60 0.58 -14.17 -0.95
C ARG A 60 1.91 -14.03 -1.68
N PHE A 61 3.00 -14.17 -0.94
CA PHE A 61 4.33 -14.07 -1.52
C PHE A 61 4.87 -15.45 -1.86
N ALA A 62 5.34 -15.61 -3.09
CA ALA A 62 6.02 -16.80 -3.58
C ALA A 62 7.03 -16.37 -4.63
N GLY A 63 8.04 -17.20 -4.88
CA GLY A 63 9.04 -16.92 -5.91
C GLY A 63 10.39 -17.56 -5.60
N ARG A 64 11.26 -17.53 -6.61
CA ARG A 64 12.66 -17.95 -6.48
C ARG A 64 13.48 -16.76 -6.04
N THR A 65 14.41 -16.95 -5.10
CA THR A 65 15.25 -15.87 -4.60
C THR A 65 16.70 -16.05 -5.04
N PHE A 66 17.36 -14.93 -5.28
CA PHE A 66 18.76 -14.86 -5.67
C PHE A 66 19.45 -13.71 -4.95
N THR A 67 20.69 -13.91 -4.56
CA THR A 67 21.57 -12.84 -4.08
C THR A 67 23.04 -13.19 -4.32
N ILE A 68 23.93 -12.22 -4.08
CA ILE A 68 25.38 -12.41 -4.05
C ILE A 68 25.83 -12.38 -2.60
N GLY A 69 26.29 -13.52 -2.07
CA GLY A 69 26.80 -13.60 -0.70
C GLY A 69 28.14 -12.89 -0.52
N ASP A 70 28.59 -12.76 0.73
CA ASP A 70 29.79 -12.00 1.13
C ASP A 70 31.08 -12.39 0.38
N GLY A 71 31.18 -13.66 -0.03
CA GLY A 71 32.31 -14.17 -0.83
C GLY A 71 32.20 -13.92 -2.34
N GLY A 72 31.25 -13.09 -2.80
CA GLY A 72 30.95 -12.85 -4.21
C GLY A 72 30.29 -14.03 -4.93
N ARG A 73 29.87 -15.06 -4.18
CA ARG A 73 29.27 -16.28 -4.75
C ARG A 73 27.76 -16.11 -4.89
N PRO A 74 27.17 -16.62 -5.99
CA PRO A 74 25.72 -16.64 -6.13
C PRO A 74 25.10 -17.56 -5.08
N VAL A 75 24.04 -17.09 -4.44
CA VAL A 75 23.24 -17.82 -3.47
C VAL A 75 21.79 -17.83 -3.94
N ASN A 76 21.19 -19.02 -3.97
CA ASN A 76 19.80 -19.21 -4.36
C ASN A 76 18.95 -19.53 -3.12
N GLY A 77 17.66 -19.25 -3.21
CA GLY A 77 16.68 -19.61 -2.19
C GLY A 77 15.27 -19.59 -2.75
N PHE A 78 14.31 -19.62 -1.83
CA PHE A 78 12.89 -19.52 -2.15
C PHE A 78 12.13 -18.85 -1.01
N ILE A 79 10.98 -18.27 -1.34
CA ILE A 79 10.05 -17.77 -0.33
C ILE A 79 9.43 -18.97 0.41
N GLN A 80 9.72 -19.08 1.70
CA GLN A 80 9.17 -20.14 2.56
C GLN A 80 7.72 -19.83 2.95
N ASP A 81 7.45 -18.57 3.28
CA ASP A 81 6.12 -18.04 3.58
C ASP A 81 6.16 -16.52 3.38
N GLY A 82 5.01 -15.91 3.13
CA GLY A 82 4.92 -14.47 3.09
C GLY A 82 3.54 -13.96 2.70
N THR A 83 3.18 -12.80 3.24
CA THR A 83 1.90 -12.17 2.96
C THR A 83 1.98 -10.65 3.09
N ILE A 84 1.11 -9.97 2.36
CA ILE A 84 0.72 -8.60 2.59
C ILE A 84 -0.64 -8.61 3.31
N SER A 85 -0.78 -7.78 4.35
CA SER A 85 -2.03 -7.53 5.06
C SER A 85 -2.20 -6.03 5.27
N GLY A 86 -3.08 -5.43 4.47
CA GLY A 86 -3.22 -3.98 4.35
C GLY A 86 -1.91 -3.34 3.88
N ARG A 87 -1.22 -2.63 4.77
CA ARG A 87 0.09 -2.02 4.55
C ARG A 87 1.25 -2.76 5.18
N LYS A 88 1.00 -3.86 5.88
CA LYS A 88 2.05 -4.67 6.50
C LYS A 88 2.49 -5.75 5.54
N ILE A 89 3.79 -5.95 5.45
CA ILE A 89 4.39 -7.06 4.70
C ILE A 89 5.28 -7.85 5.65
N ASP A 90 5.14 -9.17 5.61
CA ASP A 90 5.93 -10.12 6.37
C ASP A 90 6.23 -11.32 5.47
N PHE A 91 7.49 -11.74 5.39
CA PHE A 91 7.87 -12.92 4.64
C PHE A 91 9.18 -13.52 5.14
N LYS A 92 9.42 -14.77 4.74
CA LYS A 92 10.60 -15.54 5.06
C LYS A 92 11.26 -16.07 3.79
N ILE A 93 12.57 -15.91 3.69
CA ILE A 93 13.39 -16.52 2.65
C ILE A 93 14.15 -17.69 3.28
N ALA A 94 14.02 -18.86 2.70
CA ALA A 94 14.90 -20.00 2.98
C ALA A 94 16.01 -20.02 1.92
N TRP A 95 17.26 -19.90 2.38
CA TRP A 95 18.43 -19.96 1.50
C TRP A 95 18.94 -21.38 1.36
N ILE A 96 19.41 -21.73 0.17
CA ILE A 96 19.98 -23.04 -0.15
C ILE A 96 21.50 -22.93 -0.03
N VAL A 97 22.01 -23.10 1.19
CA VAL A 97 23.44 -23.10 1.56
C VAL A 97 23.65 -24.10 2.69
N GLU A 98 24.90 -24.40 3.06
CA GLU A 98 25.22 -25.50 4.01
C GLU A 98 24.45 -25.47 5.35
N SER A 99 24.05 -24.30 5.85
CA SER A 99 23.27 -24.14 7.09
C SER A 99 21.78 -23.89 6.89
N ASP A 100 21.29 -23.87 5.64
CA ASP A 100 19.93 -23.53 5.22
C ASP A 100 19.26 -22.43 6.08
N PRO A 101 19.89 -21.25 6.24
CA PRO A 101 19.38 -20.22 7.13
C PRO A 101 18.08 -19.65 6.58
N VAL A 102 17.12 -19.46 7.50
CA VAL A 102 15.87 -18.75 7.21
C VAL A 102 16.00 -17.31 7.67
N TRP A 103 15.75 -16.37 6.76
CA TRP A 103 15.73 -14.94 7.05
C TRP A 103 14.29 -14.45 7.06
N THR A 104 13.92 -13.69 8.07
CA THR A 104 12.59 -13.07 8.20
C THR A 104 12.68 -11.59 7.86
N PHE A 105 11.71 -11.10 7.12
CA PHE A 105 11.58 -9.72 6.68
C PHE A 105 10.21 -9.19 7.07
N THR A 106 10.19 -8.02 7.69
CA THR A 106 8.96 -7.32 8.06
C THR A 106 9.06 -5.86 7.65
N GLY A 107 7.94 -5.24 7.33
CA GLY A 107 7.93 -3.84 6.90
C GLY A 107 6.53 -3.23 6.83
N THR A 108 6.51 -1.92 6.64
CA THR A 108 5.30 -1.16 6.33
C THR A 108 5.43 -0.51 4.96
N ILE A 109 4.41 -0.67 4.14
CA ILE A 109 4.30 -0.14 2.78
C ILE A 109 3.82 1.31 2.87
N ASN A 110 4.62 2.22 2.31
CA ASN A 110 4.32 3.64 2.25
C ASN A 110 3.28 3.96 1.16
N ASP A 111 3.03 5.25 0.91
CA ASP A 111 2.07 5.68 -0.12
C ASP A 111 2.59 5.49 -1.56
N GLU A 112 3.87 5.18 -1.73
CA GLU A 112 4.53 4.92 -3.02
C GLU A 112 4.54 3.43 -3.38
N GLY A 113 3.95 2.57 -2.53
CA GLY A 113 4.02 1.12 -2.68
C GLY A 113 5.38 0.52 -2.29
N LEU A 114 6.22 1.27 -1.59
CA LEU A 114 7.56 0.85 -1.19
C LEU A 114 7.66 0.59 0.31
N VAL A 115 8.56 -0.30 0.70
CA VAL A 115 9.00 -0.44 2.08
C VAL A 115 10.27 0.36 2.26
N ARG A 116 10.29 1.22 3.28
CA ARG A 116 11.49 1.93 3.71
C ARG A 116 11.80 1.54 5.14
N GLN A 117 13.05 1.15 5.40
CA GLN A 117 13.55 0.77 6.72
C GLN A 117 12.74 -0.37 7.37
N GLY A 118 12.36 -1.37 6.57
CA GLY A 118 11.85 -2.63 7.09
C GLY A 118 12.89 -3.34 7.95
N ILE A 119 12.47 -4.24 8.83
CA ILE A 119 13.36 -5.03 9.67
C ILE A 119 13.61 -6.37 8.99
N MET A 120 14.87 -6.76 8.87
CA MET A 120 15.27 -8.11 8.47
C MET A 120 16.11 -8.75 9.57
N HIS A 121 15.96 -10.05 9.78
CA HIS A 121 16.81 -10.79 10.70
C HIS A 121 16.95 -12.25 10.29
N GLY A 122 18.07 -12.85 10.69
CA GLY A 122 18.33 -14.27 10.53
C GLY A 122 19.25 -14.75 11.66
N GLN A 123 19.82 -15.94 11.52
CA GLN A 123 20.67 -16.49 12.55
C GLN A 123 21.92 -15.62 12.75
N GLY A 124 22.04 -15.01 13.93
CA GLY A 124 23.21 -14.20 14.29
C GLY A 124 23.26 -12.79 13.68
N PHE A 125 22.23 -12.33 12.98
CA PHE A 125 22.20 -10.96 12.45
C PHE A 125 20.79 -10.34 12.44
N MET A 126 20.77 -9.01 12.48
CA MET A 126 19.58 -8.17 12.31
C MET A 126 19.99 -6.91 11.55
N GLY A 127 19.12 -6.38 10.71
CA GLY A 127 19.39 -5.19 9.92
C GLY A 127 18.13 -4.55 9.36
N LEU A 128 18.33 -3.51 8.56
CA LEU A 128 17.26 -2.84 7.82
C LEU A 128 17.25 -3.27 6.36
N TRP A 129 16.09 -3.17 5.72
CA TRP A 129 15.93 -3.37 4.29
C TRP A 129 14.95 -2.36 3.69
N ASP A 130 15.14 -2.06 2.41
CA ASP A 130 14.24 -1.27 1.59
C ASP A 130 13.76 -2.11 0.41
N SER A 131 12.50 -1.94 -0.02
CA SER A 131 12.10 -2.42 -1.35
C SER A 131 12.53 -1.41 -2.41
N THR A 132 12.94 -1.91 -3.57
CA THR A 132 13.24 -1.09 -4.75
C THR A 132 12.19 -1.27 -5.84
N SER A 133 11.38 -2.34 -5.78
CA SER A 133 10.16 -2.51 -6.58
C SER A 133 8.94 -1.93 -5.85
N PRO A 134 8.10 -1.12 -6.51
CA PRO A 134 6.82 -0.70 -5.97
C PRO A 134 5.77 -1.82 -6.09
N LEU A 135 5.03 -2.04 -5.01
CA LEU A 135 3.85 -2.91 -4.96
C LEU A 135 2.63 -2.23 -5.58
N ALA A 136 1.70 -3.01 -6.11
CA ALA A 136 0.48 -2.49 -6.69
C ALA A 136 -0.57 -2.18 -5.62
N CYS A 137 -1.33 -1.10 -5.83
CA CYS A 137 -2.53 -0.84 -5.04
C CYS A 137 -3.62 -1.86 -5.38
N ASN A 138 -4.26 -2.40 -4.35
CA ASN A 138 -5.28 -3.46 -4.45
C ASN A 138 -6.51 -3.12 -3.59
N ASP A 139 -6.86 -1.84 -3.50
CA ASP A 139 -8.08 -1.42 -2.80
C ASP A 139 -9.33 -1.97 -3.49
N PRO A 140 -10.35 -2.40 -2.72
CA PRO A 140 -11.64 -2.71 -3.30
C PRO A 140 -12.21 -1.47 -3.98
N VAL A 141 -12.60 -1.60 -5.24
CA VAL A 141 -13.31 -0.53 -5.96
C VAL A 141 -14.58 -0.24 -5.18
N ALA A 142 -14.68 0.96 -4.60
CA ALA A 142 -15.90 1.39 -3.94
C ALA A 142 -17.04 1.36 -4.96
N ALA A 143 -18.14 0.69 -4.64
CA ALA A 143 -19.33 0.73 -5.48
C ALA A 143 -19.88 2.16 -5.45
N THR A 144 -19.57 2.96 -6.46
CA THR A 144 -19.83 4.41 -6.44
C THR A 144 -21.24 4.81 -6.84
N ASP A 145 -22.13 3.90 -7.24
CA ASP A 145 -23.52 4.28 -7.56
C ASP A 145 -24.52 3.22 -7.07
N PRO A 146 -25.62 3.61 -6.41
CA PRO A 146 -26.81 2.77 -6.34
C PRO A 146 -27.23 2.42 -7.77
N LEU A 147 -27.51 1.15 -8.04
CA LEU A 147 -28.13 0.74 -9.29
C LEU A 147 -29.37 1.64 -9.54
N PRO A 148 -29.48 2.31 -10.70
CA PRO A 148 -30.66 3.09 -11.01
C PRO A 148 -31.86 2.14 -11.03
N GLY A 149 -32.69 2.21 -9.98
CA GLY A 149 -33.86 1.34 -9.82
C GLY A 149 -34.04 0.65 -8.46
N SER A 150 -33.22 0.90 -7.44
CA SER A 150 -33.59 0.48 -6.08
C SER A 150 -34.76 1.33 -5.58
N ILE A 151 -35.99 0.93 -5.93
CA ILE A 151 -37.20 1.49 -5.36
C ILE A 151 -37.18 1.14 -3.87
N ILE A 152 -37.01 2.16 -3.02
CA ILE A 152 -37.39 2.05 -1.62
C ILE A 152 -38.92 1.91 -1.62
N VAL A 153 -39.41 0.67 -1.52
CA VAL A 153 -40.82 0.44 -1.21
C VAL A 153 -40.97 0.79 0.26
N ASP A 154 -41.41 2.03 0.51
CA ASP A 154 -41.87 2.47 1.83
C ASP A 154 -42.96 1.49 2.31
N PRO A 155 -42.86 0.88 3.51
CA PRO A 155 -43.95 0.08 4.03
C PRO A 155 -45.14 0.99 4.32
N SER A 156 -46.01 1.14 3.34
CA SER A 156 -47.30 1.80 3.51
C SER A 156 -48.03 1.14 4.69
N PRO A 157 -48.46 1.91 5.72
CA PRO A 157 -49.11 1.33 6.87
C PRO A 157 -50.43 0.70 6.44
N ALA A 158 -50.61 -0.57 6.79
CA ALA A 158 -51.85 -1.29 6.56
C ALA A 158 -53.03 -0.52 7.18
N THR A 159 -53.91 0.01 6.34
CA THR A 159 -55.17 0.60 6.79
C THR A 159 -56.06 -0.50 7.34
N THR A 160 -56.32 -0.43 8.65
CA THR A 160 -57.34 -1.19 9.38
C THR A 160 -58.70 -1.01 8.70
N ARG A 161 -59.32 -2.10 8.23
CA ARG A 161 -60.72 -2.09 7.78
C ARG A 161 -61.64 -2.39 8.96
N VAL A 162 -62.40 -1.38 9.39
CA VAL A 162 -63.48 -1.52 10.38
C VAL A 162 -64.83 -1.60 9.65
N GLU A 163 -65.51 -2.73 9.91
CA GLU A 163 -66.95 -3.10 9.94
C GLU A 163 -68.03 -2.67 8.94
N GLY A 164 -68.95 -3.61 8.70
CA GLY A 164 -70.33 -3.40 8.25
C GLY A 164 -71.22 -4.63 8.55
N PRO A 165 -72.49 -4.45 8.96
CA PRO A 165 -73.28 -5.44 9.69
C PRO A 165 -73.92 -6.51 8.79
N ILE A 166 -73.99 -7.73 9.30
CA ILE A 166 -74.64 -8.88 8.65
C ILE A 166 -76.14 -8.85 9.01
N THR A 167 -76.98 -8.46 8.06
CA THR A 167 -78.44 -8.70 8.13
C THR A 167 -78.76 -10.12 7.69
N ALA A 168 -79.54 -10.82 8.52
CA ALA A 168 -80.11 -12.15 8.27
C ALA A 168 -81.15 -12.15 7.13
N PRO A 169 -81.39 -13.31 6.50
CA PRO A 169 -82.63 -14.04 6.78
C PRO A 169 -82.44 -15.53 7.09
#